data_AF-A0A8T4A1B3-F1
#
_entry.id   AF-A0A8T4A1B3-F1
#
_cell.length_a   1.000
_cell.length_b   1.000
_cell.length_c   1.000
_cell.angle_alpha   90.00
_cell.angle_beta   90.00
_cell.angle_gamma   90.00
#
_symmetry.space_group_name_H-M   'P 1'
#
loop_
_entity.id
_entity.type
_entity.pdbx_description
1 polymer ?
#
loop_
_entity_poly.entity_id
_entity_poly.type
_entity_poly.pdbx_seq_one_letter_code
_entity_poly.pdbx_strand_id
1 'polypeptide(L)' 'MVTCKICEEAFVTKPDTMVICEHRDGAVHIGCCVHKCSWDKKGPVNCKHAKATFKKIQLQK' A
#
# COMPACT_ATOMS: atom_id res chain seq x y z
N MET A 1 1.82 8.10 -13.87
CA MET A 1 2.17 8.17 -12.43
C MET A 1 1.40 7.07 -11.71
N VAL A 2 2.02 6.35 -10.79
CA VAL A 2 1.30 5.30 -10.02
C VAL A 2 0.54 5.97 -8.88
N THR A 3 -0.73 5.62 -8.70
CA THR A 3 -1.63 6.15 -7.65
C THR A 3 -2.23 5.01 -6.83
N CYS A 4 -2.57 5.29 -5.57
CA CYS A 4 -3.18 4.33 -4.68
C CYS A 4 -4.64 4.08 -5.08
N LYS A 5 -5.02 2.83 -5.34
CA LYS A 5 -6.42 2.45 -5.68
C LYS A 5 -7.45 2.66 -4.55
N ILE A 6 -7.02 3.07 -3.36
CA ILE A 6 -7.89 3.27 -2.19
C ILE A 6 -8.14 4.75 -1.88
N CYS A 7 -7.09 5.57 -1.92
CA CYS A 7 -7.19 7.01 -1.62
C CYS A 7 -6.92 7.91 -2.82
N GLU A 8 -6.61 7.33 -3.98
CA GLU A 8 -6.37 8.01 -5.26
C GLU A 8 -5.18 8.99 -5.27
N GLU A 9 -4.47 9.14 -4.14
CA GLU A 9 -3.24 9.91 -4.03
C GLU A 9 -2.06 9.22 -4.70
N ALA A 10 -1.11 10.03 -5.20
CA ALA A 10 0.11 9.56 -5.80
C ALA A 10 1.15 9.12 -4.74
N PHE A 11 1.89 8.04 -5.02
CA PHE A 11 2.95 7.56 -4.12
C PHE A 11 4.16 8.50 -4.00
N VAL A 12 4.20 9.55 -4.84
CA VAL A 12 5.22 10.62 -4.75
C VAL A 12 4.85 11.69 -3.73
N THR A 13 3.54 11.94 -3.50
CA THR A 13 3.07 12.94 -2.54
C THR A 13 2.97 12.37 -1.14
N LYS A 14 2.68 11.08 -1.03
CA LYS A 14 2.63 10.35 0.24
C LYS A 14 3.69 9.25 0.26
N PRO A 15 4.82 9.46 0.96
CA PRO A 15 5.90 8.48 1.04
C PRO A 15 5.51 7.34 1.98
N ASP A 16 4.53 6.55 1.58
CA ASP A 16 4.12 5.32 2.23
C ASP A 16 4.66 4.12 1.45
N THR A 17 4.67 2.93 2.06
CA THR A 17 5.12 1.73 1.34
C THR A 17 4.07 1.34 0.31
N MET A 18 4.48 1.18 -0.94
CA MET A 18 3.61 0.69 -2.00
C MET A 18 3.54 -0.83 -1.94
N VAL A 19 2.32 -1.36 -1.98
CA VAL A 19 2.04 -2.80 -2.09
C VAL A 19 1.00 -3.05 -3.17
N ILE A 20 0.98 -4.24 -3.76
CA ILE A 20 -0.10 -4.67 -4.66
C ILE A 20 -1.17 -5.34 -3.81
N CYS A 21 -2.39 -4.79 -3.83
CA CYS A 21 -3.53 -5.39 -3.15
C CYS A 21 -4.27 -6.31 -4.13
N GLU A 22 -4.29 -7.62 -3.88
CA GLU A 22 -5.02 -8.58 -4.71
C GLU A 22 -6.53 -8.32 -4.73
N HIS A 23 -7.08 -7.86 -3.60
CA HIS A 23 -8.52 -7.55 -3.51
C HIS A 23 -8.92 -6.32 -4.33
N ARG A 24 -7.97 -5.41 -4.60
CA ARG A 24 -8.19 -4.18 -5.38
C ARG A 24 -7.56 -4.25 -6.77
N ASP A 25 -6.93 -5.38 -7.10
CA ASP A 25 -6.20 -5.62 -8.33
C ASP A 25 -5.29 -4.44 -8.72
N GLY A 26 -4.43 -4.00 -7.78
CA GLY A 26 -3.56 -2.86 -8.07
C GLY A 26 -2.75 -2.30 -6.90
N ALA A 27 -1.97 -1.26 -7.20
CA ALA A 27 -1.09 -0.60 -6.24
C ALA A 27 -1.88 0.20 -5.19
N VAL A 28 -1.55 -0.01 -3.91
CA VAL A 28 -2.11 0.73 -2.77
C VAL A 28 -1.02 1.06 -1.75
N HIS A 29 -1.24 2.09 -0.94
CA HIS A 29 -0.43 2.34 0.25
C HIS A 29 -0.65 1.20 1.26
N ILE A 30 0.40 0.71 1.93
CA ILE A 30 0.27 -0.33 2.96
C ILE A 30 -0.68 0.16 4.07
N GLY A 31 -0.57 1.43 4.47
CA GLY A 31 -1.47 2.01 5.46
C GLY A 31 -2.92 2.02 4.99
N CYS A 32 -3.17 2.33 3.71
CA CYS A 32 -4.51 2.27 3.13
C CYS A 32 -5.06 0.84 3.05
N CYS A 33 -4.23 -0.13 2.65
CA CYS A 33 -4.63 -1.54 2.59
C CYS A 33 -5.02 -2.03 3.99
N VAL A 34 -4.19 -1.77 5.00
CA VAL A 34 -4.47 -2.17 6.39
C VAL A 34 -5.76 -1.50 6.88
N HIS A 35 -5.90 -0.18 6.72
CA HIS A 35 -7.08 0.54 7.23
C HIS A 35 -8.40 0.17 6.54
N LYS A 36 -8.37 -0.12 5.24
CA LYS A 36 -9.58 -0.31 4.43
C LYS A 36 -9.88 -1.75 4.08
N CYS A 37 -8.90 -2.66 4.23
CA CYS A 37 -9.07 -4.08 3.96
C CYS A 37 -8.88 -4.99 5.20
N SER A 38 -8.23 -4.54 6.29
CA SER A 38 -8.24 -5.33 7.53
C SER A 38 -9.61 -5.20 8.19
N TRP A 39 -10.43 -6.23 8.02
CA TRP A 39 -11.75 -6.34 8.65
C TRP A 39 -11.66 -6.34 10.18
N ASP A 40 -10.60 -6.91 10.72
CA ASP A 40 -10.23 -6.80 12.11
C ASP A 40 -9.44 -5.50 12.30
N LYS A 41 -10.04 -4.50 12.94
CA LYS A 41 -9.34 -3.31 13.46
C LYS A 41 -8.25 -3.65 14.52
N LYS A 42 -7.90 -4.94 14.66
CA LYS A 42 -6.87 -5.55 15.51
C LYS A 42 -5.99 -6.58 14.76
N GLY A 43 -6.10 -6.66 13.44
CA GLY A 43 -5.31 -7.57 12.60
C GLY A 43 -3.96 -6.98 12.19
N PRO A 44 -2.99 -7.82 11.81
CA PRO A 44 -1.56 -7.49 11.74
C PRO A 44 -1.28 -6.23 10.92
N VAL A 45 -0.14 -5.58 11.21
CA VAL A 45 0.45 -4.44 10.47
C VAL A 45 0.49 -4.67 8.95
N ASN A 46 0.31 -5.92 8.50
CA ASN A 46 0.29 -6.33 7.11
C ASN A 46 -1.13 -6.77 6.69
N CYS A 47 -1.73 -6.01 5.77
CA CYS A 47 -2.94 -6.36 5.05
C CYS A 47 -2.77 -7.73 4.36
N LYS A 48 -3.67 -8.71 4.59
CA LYS A 48 -3.56 -10.06 3.98
C LYS A 48 -3.60 -10.05 2.45
N HIS A 49 -4.18 -9.01 1.85
CA HIS A 49 -4.22 -8.82 0.40
C HIS A 49 -2.96 -8.18 -0.17
N ALA A 50 -2.09 -7.63 0.70
CA ALA A 50 -0.85 -6.99 0.25
C ALA A 50 0.15 -8.06 -0.19
N LYS A 51 0.34 -8.17 -1.50
CA LYS A 51 1.43 -8.90 -2.15
C LYS A 51 2.42 -7.91 -2.75
N ALA A 52 3.68 -8.34 -2.84
CA ALA A 52 4.80 -7.58 -3.41
C ALA A 52 4.97 -6.17 -2.80
N THR A 53 5.93 -6.06 -1.88
CA THR A 53 6.26 -4.80 -1.21
C THR A 53 7.33 -4.04 -1.98
N PHE A 54 6.98 -2.87 -2.52
CA PHE A 54 7.92 -1.98 -3.16
C PHE A 54 8.37 -0.93 -2.14
N LYS A 55 9.52 -1.19 -1.50
CA LYS A 55 10.25 -0.13 -0.81
C LYS A 55 10.99 0.69 -1.86
N LYS A 56 10.82 2.01 -1.80
CA LYS A 56 11.68 2.94 -2.53
C LYS A 56 13.11 2.69 -2.03
N ILE A 57 13.91 1.96 -2.79
CA ILE A 57 15.34 1.87 -2.54
C ILE A 57 15.83 3.30 -2.76
N GLN A 58 16.16 4.01 -1.67
CA GLN A 58 16.96 5.20 -1.82
C GLN A 58 18.30 4.69 -2.36
N LEU A 59 18.48 4.81 -3.67
CA LEU A 59 19.79 4.82 -4.30
C LEU A 59 20.53 5.99 -3.65
N GLN A 60 21.22 5.71 -2.54
CA GLN A 60 22.22 6.60 -2.00
C GLN A 60 23.28 6.71 -3.09
N LYS A 61 23.36 7.91 -3.69
CA LYS A 61 24.48 8.31 -4.54
C LYS A 61 25.74 8.47 -3.70
#